data_AF-A0A2U1B6E8-F1
#
_entry.id   AF-A0A2U1B6E8-F1
#
_cell.length_a   1.000
_cell.length_b   1.000
_cell.length_c   1.000
_cell.angle_alpha   90.00
_cell.angle_beta   90.00
_cell.angle_gamma   90.00
#
_symmetry.space_group_name_H-M   'P 1'
#
loop_
_entity.id
_entity.type
_entity.pdbx_description
1 polymer ?
#
loop_
_entity_poly.entity_id
_entity_poly.type
_entity_poly.pdbx_seq_one_letter_code
_entity_poly.pdbx_strand_id
1 'polypeptide(L)'
;MYFKTLPKNIQTAILKLTKDEEFQRRFRTDKILDEIDEMKENLDEEYQSFLALMNKKIKLKDREVFLLTPAMWTFLYICQSPFTDSSKTPSTSDVDIFMYILDNGLEEMDTVELFMKSIDYCKRSEIDLNTAVDIILLSIKIAFRPLKLFPRMGGNNSKPIYDCDWITCLISKVHAVTGYSPDYIMKELSLTSACYYFAQHRRLLGDDTIYKRTDEEILLLQDDRCCELICYRLIELNVFPAEEKAKWKKEMMTLPNNK
;
A
#
# COMPACT_ATOMS: atom_id res chain seq x y z
N MET A 1 20.61 7.66 -14.91
CA MET A 1 21.92 8.04 -14.27
C MET A 1 22.77 8.99 -15.09
N TYR A 2 23.38 10.00 -14.45
CA TYR A 2 24.19 11.02 -15.12
C TYR A 2 25.61 11.10 -14.55
N PHE A 3 26.57 10.54 -15.28
CA PHE A 3 27.96 10.47 -14.83
C PHE A 3 28.82 11.63 -15.30
N LYS A 4 28.36 12.44 -16.27
CA LYS A 4 29.17 13.48 -16.93
C LYS A 4 29.60 14.62 -16.00
N THR A 5 28.85 14.86 -14.92
CA THR A 5 29.10 15.91 -13.92
C THR A 5 30.05 15.47 -12.80
N LEU A 6 30.34 14.18 -12.69
CA LEU A 6 31.20 13.64 -11.62
C LEU A 6 32.69 13.90 -11.89
N PRO A 7 33.55 13.91 -10.87
CA PRO A 7 35.00 13.92 -11.05
C PRO A 7 35.51 12.76 -11.94
N LYS A 8 36.54 13.01 -12.75
CA LYS A 8 37.09 12.03 -13.71
C LYS A 8 37.51 10.71 -13.05
N ASN A 9 38.05 10.76 -11.83
CA ASN A 9 38.42 9.57 -11.06
C ASN A 9 37.19 8.70 -10.73
N ILE A 10 36.08 9.32 -10.34
CA ILE A 10 34.82 8.63 -10.05
C ILE A 10 34.20 8.08 -11.34
N GLN A 11 34.14 8.87 -12.42
CA GLN A 11 33.66 8.39 -13.72
C GLN A 11 34.43 7.16 -14.20
N THR A 12 35.76 7.21 -14.13
CA THR A 12 36.64 6.10 -14.54
C THR A 12 36.41 4.87 -13.66
N ALA A 13 36.22 5.05 -12.36
CA ALA A 13 35.95 3.95 -11.44
C ALA A 13 34.59 3.29 -11.70
N ILE A 14 33.54 4.07 -11.95
CA ILE A 14 32.22 3.54 -12.33
C ILE A 14 32.30 2.73 -13.63
N LEU A 15 33.00 3.22 -14.64
CA LEU A 15 33.20 2.49 -15.89
C LEU A 15 33.91 1.14 -15.66
N LYS A 16 34.85 1.07 -14.72
CA LYS A 16 35.53 -0.18 -14.36
C LYS A 16 34.59 -1.17 -13.66
N LEU A 17 33.55 -0.72 -12.96
CA LEU A 17 32.56 -1.61 -12.34
C LEU A 17 31.79 -2.48 -13.35
N THR A 18 31.69 -2.05 -14.61
CA THR A 18 31.09 -2.86 -15.68
C THR A 18 31.85 -4.17 -15.94
N LYS A 19 33.13 -4.23 -15.54
CA LYS A 19 34.01 -5.40 -15.64
C LYS A 19 34.40 -5.98 -14.28
N ASP A 20 33.89 -5.42 -13.18
CA ASP A 20 34.16 -5.90 -11.82
C ASP A 20 33.23 -7.07 -11.49
N GLU A 21 33.80 -8.28 -11.40
CA GLU A 21 33.02 -9.51 -11.22
C GLU A 21 32.17 -9.50 -9.94
N GLU A 22 32.71 -8.95 -8.86
CA GLU A 22 32.02 -8.88 -7.57
C GLU A 22 30.83 -7.91 -7.62
N PHE A 23 30.98 -6.76 -8.27
CA PHE A 23 29.88 -5.84 -8.53
C PHE A 23 28.82 -6.48 -9.42
N GLN A 24 29.20 -7.13 -10.52
CA GLN A 24 28.26 -7.80 -11.41
C GLN A 24 27.50 -8.92 -10.70
N ARG A 25 28.17 -9.70 -9.83
CA ARG A 25 27.55 -10.73 -9.00
C ARG A 25 26.53 -10.11 -8.04
N ARG A 26 26.92 -9.08 -7.28
CA ARG A 26 26.04 -8.41 -6.31
C ARG A 26 24.84 -7.78 -6.99
N PHE A 27 25.04 -7.13 -8.14
CA PHE A 27 23.97 -6.52 -8.93
C PHE A 27 22.94 -7.56 -9.38
N ARG A 28 23.38 -8.74 -9.85
CA ARG A 28 22.49 -9.82 -10.31
C ARG A 28 21.76 -10.56 -9.20
N THR A 29 22.23 -10.47 -7.96
CA THR A 29 21.65 -11.19 -6.82
C THR A 29 21.06 -10.23 -5.78
N ASP A 30 20.84 -8.96 -6.15
CA ASP A 30 20.31 -7.96 -5.23
C ASP A 30 18.80 -8.14 -5.08
N LYS A 31 18.40 -8.74 -3.96
CA LYS A 31 16.98 -9.00 -3.64
C LYS A 31 16.10 -7.75 -3.67
N ILE A 32 16.66 -6.56 -3.38
CA ILE A 32 15.90 -5.31 -3.39
C ILE A 32 15.58 -4.89 -4.83
N LEU A 33 16.49 -5.11 -5.80
CA LEU A 33 16.19 -4.89 -7.22
C LEU A 33 15.12 -5.85 -7.72
N ASP A 34 15.18 -7.13 -7.33
CA ASP A 34 14.15 -8.13 -7.65
C ASP A 34 12.78 -7.70 -7.09
N GLU A 35 12.74 -7.31 -5.80
CA GLU A 35 11.53 -6.80 -5.15
C GLU A 35 10.97 -5.54 -5.84
N ILE A 36 11.83 -4.64 -6.33
CA ILE A 36 11.41 -3.44 -7.08
C ILE A 36 10.86 -3.82 -8.47
N ASP A 37 11.44 -4.81 -9.14
CA ASP A 37 10.94 -5.30 -10.44
C ASP A 37 9.59 -6.00 -10.31
N GLU A 38 9.38 -6.76 -9.24
CA GLU A 38 8.09 -7.41 -8.93
C GLU A 38 6.96 -6.41 -8.64
N MET A 39 7.27 -5.14 -8.38
CA MET A 39 6.27 -4.08 -8.21
C MET A 39 5.55 -3.70 -9.51
N LYS A 40 6.03 -4.15 -10.68
CA LYS A 40 5.49 -3.77 -12.01
C LYS A 40 4.08 -4.29 -12.23
N GLU A 41 3.82 -5.58 -12.00
CA GLU A 41 2.47 -6.16 -12.09
C GLU A 41 2.33 -7.39 -11.19
N ASN A 42 1.63 -7.26 -10.05
CA ASN A 42 1.22 -8.42 -9.25
C ASN A 42 -0.17 -8.89 -9.68
N LEU A 43 -0.21 -9.85 -10.62
CA LEU A 43 -1.45 -10.39 -11.19
C LEU A 43 -2.36 -11.03 -10.14
N ASP A 44 -1.80 -11.66 -9.11
CA ASP A 44 -2.58 -12.25 -8.02
C ASP A 44 -3.31 -11.15 -7.23
N GLU A 45 -2.62 -10.05 -6.91
CA GLU A 45 -3.24 -8.92 -6.23
C GLU A 45 -4.27 -8.19 -7.12
N GLU A 46 -4.05 -8.12 -8.42
CA GLU A 46 -5.03 -7.58 -9.38
C GLU A 46 -6.27 -8.46 -9.47
N TYR A 47 -6.08 -9.79 -9.48
CA TYR A 47 -7.19 -10.73 -9.45
C TYR A 47 -8.00 -10.62 -8.16
N GLN A 48 -7.35 -10.50 -6.99
CA GLN A 48 -8.03 -10.24 -5.72
C GLN A 48 -8.80 -8.91 -5.74
N SER A 49 -8.25 -7.88 -6.37
CA SER A 49 -8.92 -6.59 -6.54
C SER A 49 -10.14 -6.70 -7.44
N PHE A 50 -10.05 -7.48 -8.52
CA PHE A 50 -11.18 -7.78 -9.40
C PHE A 50 -12.28 -8.57 -8.67
N LEU A 51 -11.91 -9.61 -7.91
CA LEU A 51 -12.86 -10.34 -7.07
C LEU A 51 -13.55 -9.41 -6.06
N ALA A 52 -12.80 -8.46 -5.47
CA ALA A 52 -13.35 -7.49 -4.54
C ALA A 52 -14.30 -6.45 -5.19
N LEU A 53 -14.18 -6.24 -6.51
CA LEU A 53 -15.11 -5.43 -7.29
C LEU A 53 -16.41 -6.18 -7.60
N MET A 54 -16.30 -7.48 -7.89
CA MET A 54 -17.40 -8.31 -8.41
C MET A 54 -18.23 -8.98 -7.32
N ASN A 55 -17.60 -9.35 -6.21
CA ASN A 55 -18.22 -10.20 -5.20
C ASN A 55 -18.47 -9.44 -3.89
N LYS A 56 -19.42 -9.93 -3.09
CA LYS A 56 -19.66 -9.47 -1.71
C LYS A 56 -18.71 -10.16 -0.70
N LYS A 57 -18.22 -11.35 -1.05
CA LYS A 57 -17.29 -12.16 -0.26
C LYS A 57 -16.06 -12.56 -1.08
N ILE A 58 -14.95 -12.76 -0.40
CA ILE A 58 -13.72 -13.29 -1.00
C ILE A 58 -13.10 -14.36 -0.11
N LYS A 59 -12.36 -15.27 -0.72
CA LYS A 59 -11.58 -16.27 0.02
C LYS A 59 -10.23 -15.67 0.40
N LEU A 60 -10.01 -15.44 1.69
CA LEU A 60 -8.73 -15.03 2.25
C LEU A 60 -8.11 -16.22 2.98
N LYS A 61 -6.92 -16.64 2.53
CA LYS A 61 -6.31 -17.92 2.93
C LYS A 61 -7.31 -19.06 2.67
N ASP A 62 -7.75 -19.75 3.73
CA ASP A 62 -8.70 -20.86 3.64
C ASP A 62 -10.13 -20.49 4.07
N ARG A 63 -10.43 -19.21 4.29
CA ARG A 63 -11.72 -18.74 4.81
C ARG A 63 -12.41 -17.79 3.86
N GLU A 64 -13.70 -18.00 3.63
CA GLU A 64 -14.55 -17.05 2.90
C GLU A 64 -15.05 -15.98 3.87
N VAL A 65 -14.76 -14.72 3.58
CA VAL A 65 -15.12 -13.57 4.42
C VAL A 65 -15.83 -12.51 3.58
N PHE A 66 -16.69 -11.71 4.22
CA PHE A 66 -17.21 -10.47 3.65
C PHE A 66 -16.08 -9.47 3.41
N LEU A 67 -16.20 -8.74 2.31
CA LEU A 67 -15.39 -7.55 2.09
C LEU A 67 -15.84 -6.45 3.03
N LEU A 68 -14.87 -5.65 3.50
CA LEU A 68 -15.18 -4.43 4.24
C LEU A 68 -16.09 -3.53 3.40
N THR A 69 -17.16 -3.03 3.99
CA THR A 69 -17.99 -1.96 3.44
C THR A 69 -17.65 -0.63 4.13
N PRO A 70 -18.06 0.52 3.57
CA PRO A 70 -17.93 1.79 4.26
C PRO A 70 -18.56 1.78 5.67
N ALA A 71 -19.72 1.13 5.85
CA ALA A 71 -20.35 1.01 7.16
C ALA A 71 -19.51 0.19 8.15
N MET A 72 -18.98 -0.96 7.73
CA MET A 72 -18.09 -1.78 8.58
C MET A 72 -16.85 -1.00 9.03
N TRP A 73 -16.20 -0.30 8.10
CA TRP A 73 -15.01 0.50 8.43
C TRP A 73 -15.33 1.66 9.36
N THR A 74 -16.44 2.37 9.12
CA THR A 74 -16.90 3.46 9.98
C THR A 74 -17.17 2.97 11.39
N PHE A 75 -17.84 1.81 11.51
CA PHE A 75 -18.12 1.19 12.80
C PHE A 75 -16.84 0.85 13.56
N LEU A 76 -15.88 0.18 12.89
CA LEU A 76 -14.58 -0.15 13.47
C LEU A 76 -13.81 1.09 13.94
N TYR A 77 -13.90 2.19 13.18
CA TYR A 77 -13.30 3.47 13.55
C TYR A 77 -13.97 4.09 14.78
N ILE A 78 -15.31 4.07 14.86
CA ILE A 78 -16.08 4.57 16.03
C ILE A 78 -15.74 3.76 17.28
N CYS A 79 -15.60 2.44 17.16
CA CYS A 79 -15.14 1.56 18.23
C CYS A 79 -13.65 1.74 18.58
N GLN A 80 -12.97 2.67 17.90
CA GLN A 80 -11.54 2.96 18.06
C GLN A 80 -10.64 1.74 17.86
N SER A 81 -11.01 0.87 16.92
CA SER A 81 -10.30 -0.35 16.63
C SER A 81 -8.81 -0.07 16.39
N PRO A 82 -7.88 -0.83 16.99
CA PRO A 82 -6.44 -0.68 16.78
C PRO A 82 -6.03 -0.91 15.32
N PHE A 83 -6.88 -1.55 14.51
CA PHE A 83 -6.65 -1.72 13.08
C PHE A 83 -6.91 -0.45 12.24
N THR A 84 -7.57 0.56 12.83
CA THR A 84 -7.81 1.86 12.19
C THR A 84 -6.80 2.93 12.63
N ASP A 85 -6.01 2.65 13.68
CA ASP A 85 -4.95 3.53 14.19
C ASP A 85 -3.67 2.73 14.45
N SER A 86 -2.68 2.92 13.58
CA SER A 86 -1.39 2.23 13.62
C SER A 86 -0.56 2.48 14.89
N SER A 87 -0.99 3.36 15.79
CA SER A 87 -0.32 3.60 17.08
C SER A 87 -0.80 2.69 18.22
N LYS A 88 -1.85 1.89 18.00
CA LYS A 88 -2.39 0.98 19.00
C LYS A 88 -2.03 -0.48 18.66
N THR A 89 -1.72 -1.26 19.69
CA THR A 89 -1.50 -2.71 19.55
C THR A 89 -2.84 -3.45 19.69
N PRO A 90 -3.20 -4.36 18.78
CA PRO A 90 -4.45 -5.11 18.87
C PRO A 90 -4.46 -6.10 20.04
N SER A 91 -5.54 -6.09 20.82
CA SER A 91 -5.84 -7.13 21.81
C SER A 91 -6.60 -8.30 21.17
N THR A 92 -6.70 -9.43 21.88
CA THR A 92 -7.49 -10.59 21.43
C THR A 92 -8.94 -10.20 21.15
N SER A 93 -9.55 -9.39 22.02
CA SER A 93 -10.93 -8.92 21.84
C SER A 93 -11.10 -8.06 20.58
N ASP A 94 -10.10 -7.26 20.22
CA ASP A 94 -10.15 -6.45 19.00
C ASP A 94 -10.13 -7.33 17.74
N VAL A 95 -9.29 -8.38 17.76
CA VAL A 95 -9.20 -9.36 16.67
C VAL A 95 -10.52 -10.12 16.53
N ASP A 96 -11.09 -10.55 17.64
CA ASP A 96 -12.36 -11.25 17.71
C ASP A 96 -13.53 -10.44 17.13
N ILE A 97 -13.66 -9.17 17.52
CA ILE A 97 -14.67 -8.24 16.98
C ILE A 97 -14.52 -8.10 15.48
N PHE A 98 -13.29 -7.85 15.00
CA PHE A 98 -13.04 -7.63 13.59
C PHE A 98 -13.33 -8.89 12.78
N MET A 99 -12.85 -10.06 13.22
CA MET A 99 -13.13 -11.33 12.55
C MET A 99 -14.61 -11.67 12.53
N TYR A 100 -15.33 -11.41 13.62
CA TYR A 100 -16.78 -11.59 13.66
C TYR A 100 -17.49 -10.76 12.58
N ILE A 101 -17.11 -9.48 12.42
CA ILE A 101 -17.64 -8.60 11.38
C ILE A 101 -17.27 -9.11 9.98
N LEU A 102 -16.05 -9.59 9.77
CA LEU A 102 -15.64 -10.14 8.48
C LEU A 102 -16.43 -11.41 8.11
N ASP A 103 -16.81 -12.24 9.07
CA ASP A 103 -17.53 -13.48 8.76
C ASP A 103 -19.05 -13.30 8.63
N ASN A 104 -19.63 -12.37 9.39
CA ASN A 104 -21.08 -12.21 9.50
C ASN A 104 -21.59 -10.92 8.85
N GLY A 105 -20.71 -9.98 8.55
CA GLY A 105 -21.05 -8.63 8.13
C GLY A 105 -21.42 -7.74 9.32
N LEU A 106 -21.94 -6.54 9.02
CA LEU A 106 -22.47 -5.61 10.00
C LEU A 106 -24.01 -5.71 9.97
N GLU A 107 -24.58 -6.42 10.93
CA GLU A 107 -26.02 -6.43 11.14
C GLU A 107 -26.46 -5.12 11.83
N GLU A 108 -27.75 -4.76 11.73
CA GLU A 108 -28.33 -3.66 12.52
C GLU A 108 -28.45 -4.08 14.00
N MET A 109 -27.31 -4.24 14.65
CA MET A 109 -27.18 -4.64 16.05
C MET A 109 -26.42 -3.58 16.84
N ASP A 110 -26.76 -3.43 18.12
CA ASP A 110 -26.06 -2.49 18.98
C ASP A 110 -24.63 -2.96 19.29
N THR A 111 -23.78 -2.02 19.74
CA THR A 111 -22.37 -2.28 20.00
C THR A 111 -22.14 -3.31 21.10
N VAL A 112 -23.06 -3.42 22.07
CA VAL A 112 -22.96 -4.35 23.20
C VAL A 112 -23.28 -5.77 22.74
N GLU A 113 -24.33 -5.94 21.95
CA GLU A 113 -24.71 -7.22 21.38
C GLU A 113 -23.59 -7.76 20.48
N LEU A 114 -22.98 -6.89 19.67
CA LEU A 114 -21.87 -7.27 18.80
C LEU A 114 -20.68 -7.74 19.63
N PHE A 115 -20.31 -6.97 20.66
CA PHE A 115 -19.24 -7.32 21.57
C PHE A 115 -19.48 -8.71 22.20
N MET A 116 -20.69 -8.94 22.71
CA MET A 116 -21.05 -10.22 23.33
C MET A 116 -20.99 -11.39 22.35
N LYS A 117 -21.44 -11.21 21.09
CA LYS A 117 -21.35 -12.24 20.05
C LYS A 117 -19.90 -12.48 19.60
N SER A 118 -19.04 -11.46 19.69
CA SER A 118 -17.64 -11.57 19.25
C SER A 118 -16.68 -12.11 20.31
N ILE A 119 -16.97 -12.03 21.62
CA ILE A 119 -16.06 -12.55 22.66
C ILE A 119 -15.61 -13.97 22.32
N ASP A 120 -14.31 -14.28 22.34
CA ASP A 120 -13.73 -15.61 22.04
C ASP A 120 -14.10 -16.16 20.65
N TYR A 121 -14.45 -15.30 19.68
CA TYR A 121 -14.91 -15.73 18.36
C TYR A 121 -13.86 -16.53 17.60
N CYS A 122 -12.60 -16.10 17.59
CA CYS A 122 -11.52 -16.82 16.93
C CYS A 122 -11.35 -18.21 17.54
N LYS A 123 -11.42 -18.32 18.87
CA LYS A 123 -11.33 -19.60 19.59
C LYS A 123 -12.49 -20.53 19.24
N ARG A 124 -13.73 -20.02 19.22
CA ARG A 124 -14.92 -20.82 18.83
C ARG A 124 -14.89 -21.25 17.37
N SER A 125 -14.27 -20.44 16.52
CA SER A 125 -14.17 -20.69 15.08
C SER A 125 -12.90 -21.44 14.68
N GLU A 126 -12.12 -21.91 15.67
CA GLU A 126 -10.85 -22.63 15.50
C GLU A 126 -9.82 -21.86 14.65
N ILE A 127 -9.78 -20.54 14.80
CA ILE A 127 -8.87 -19.65 14.09
C ILE A 127 -7.71 -19.27 15.02
N ASP A 128 -6.48 -19.57 14.59
CA ASP A 128 -5.29 -19.07 15.26
C ASP A 128 -5.24 -17.54 15.21
N LEU A 129 -4.82 -16.91 16.32
CA LEU A 129 -4.86 -15.45 16.47
C LEU A 129 -3.97 -14.74 15.44
N ASN A 130 -2.78 -15.29 15.14
CA ASN A 130 -1.89 -14.68 14.14
C ASN A 130 -2.50 -14.80 12.74
N THR A 131 -3.12 -15.95 12.46
CA THR A 131 -3.84 -16.17 11.20
C THR A 131 -5.01 -15.19 11.04
N ALA A 132 -5.76 -14.92 12.11
CA ALA A 132 -6.83 -13.93 12.12
C ALA A 132 -6.30 -12.51 11.84
N VAL A 133 -5.22 -12.12 12.51
CA VAL A 133 -4.56 -10.81 12.28
C VAL A 133 -4.13 -10.68 10.81
N ASP A 134 -3.53 -11.69 10.22
CA ASP A 134 -3.14 -11.67 8.81
C ASP A 134 -4.33 -11.49 7.86
N ILE A 135 -5.45 -12.18 8.14
CA ILE A 135 -6.69 -12.06 7.36
C ILE A 135 -7.22 -10.62 7.43
N ILE A 136 -7.25 -10.04 8.64
CA ILE A 136 -7.69 -8.66 8.86
C ILE A 136 -6.81 -7.69 8.08
N LEU A 137 -5.49 -7.78 8.22
CA LEU A 137 -4.55 -6.89 7.54
C LEU A 137 -4.65 -7.02 6.01
N LEU A 138 -4.86 -8.23 5.50
CA LEU A 138 -5.05 -8.47 4.07
C LEU A 138 -6.37 -7.86 3.58
N SER A 139 -7.47 -8.01 4.34
CA SER A 139 -8.76 -7.38 4.04
C SER A 139 -8.65 -5.85 3.94
N ILE A 140 -7.97 -5.23 4.91
CA ILE A 140 -7.70 -3.78 4.92
C ILE A 140 -6.84 -3.38 3.72
N LYS A 141 -5.76 -4.15 3.44
CA LYS A 141 -4.87 -3.90 2.30
C LYS A 141 -5.64 -3.91 0.97
N ILE A 142 -6.57 -4.84 0.79
CA ILE A 142 -7.43 -4.95 -0.40
C ILE A 142 -8.38 -3.75 -0.47
N ALA A 143 -9.08 -3.44 0.63
CA ALA A 143 -10.05 -2.35 0.71
C ALA A 143 -9.47 -0.99 0.30
N PHE A 144 -8.27 -0.67 0.78
CA PHE A 144 -7.63 0.62 0.53
C PHE A 144 -6.63 0.62 -0.62
N ARG A 145 -6.42 -0.51 -1.31
CA ARG A 145 -5.54 -0.58 -2.49
C ARG A 145 -5.80 0.54 -3.51
N PRO A 146 -7.05 0.89 -3.87
CA PRO A 146 -7.30 1.89 -4.91
C PRO A 146 -6.80 3.28 -4.53
N LEU A 147 -6.67 3.59 -3.24
CA LEU A 147 -6.12 4.87 -2.80
C LEU A 147 -4.62 5.00 -3.09
N LYS A 148 -3.92 3.90 -3.40
CA LYS A 148 -2.53 3.93 -3.87
C LYS A 148 -2.38 4.50 -5.30
N LEU A 149 -3.48 4.67 -6.03
CA LEU A 149 -3.50 5.32 -7.35
C LEU A 149 -3.26 6.84 -7.26
N PHE A 150 -3.39 7.42 -6.08
CA PHE A 150 -3.17 8.84 -5.87
C PHE A 150 -1.68 9.13 -5.65
N PRO A 151 -1.15 10.22 -6.22
CA PRO A 151 0.23 10.62 -5.95
C PRO A 151 0.40 10.87 -4.45
N ARG A 152 1.60 10.57 -3.93
CA ARG A 152 1.92 10.90 -2.53
C ARG A 152 1.88 12.41 -2.39
N MET A 153 0.85 12.94 -1.75
CA MET A 153 0.78 14.37 -1.46
C MET A 153 1.90 14.69 -0.47
N GLY A 154 2.92 15.43 -0.94
CA GLY A 154 3.98 15.97 -0.10
C GLY A 154 3.40 17.08 0.77
N GLY A 155 2.83 16.74 1.92
CA GLY A 155 2.23 17.72 2.80
C GLY A 155 1.66 17.09 4.07
N ASN A 156 2.31 17.42 5.19
CA ASN A 156 1.98 17.08 6.58
C ASN A 156 1.91 15.58 6.93
N ASN A 157 2.69 15.21 7.95
CA ASN A 157 2.62 13.95 8.71
C ASN A 157 1.28 13.80 9.49
N SER A 158 0.19 14.42 9.03
CA SER A 158 -1.14 14.22 9.62
C SER A 158 -1.58 12.80 9.31
N LYS A 159 -1.88 12.04 10.36
CA LYS A 159 -2.49 10.70 10.23
C LYS A 159 -3.76 10.80 9.37
N PRO A 160 -4.02 9.85 8.47
CA PRO A 160 -5.28 9.80 7.75
C PRO A 160 -6.44 9.67 8.74
N ILE A 161 -7.45 10.53 8.60
CA ILE A 161 -8.66 10.54 9.42
C ILE A 161 -9.78 9.95 8.56
N TYR A 162 -10.37 8.84 9.01
CA TYR A 162 -11.46 8.13 8.33
C TYR A 162 -12.78 8.32 9.09
N ASP A 163 -13.07 9.55 9.49
CA ASP A 163 -14.25 9.91 10.24
C ASP A 163 -15.52 9.95 9.36
N CYS A 164 -16.65 10.32 9.99
CA CYS A 164 -17.92 10.45 9.29
C CYS A 164 -17.87 11.47 8.14
N ASP A 165 -17.03 12.51 8.22
CA ASP A 165 -16.87 13.49 7.15
C ASP A 165 -16.15 12.88 5.95
N TRP A 166 -15.08 12.13 6.19
CA TRP A 166 -14.39 11.38 5.15
C TRP A 166 -15.32 10.38 4.45
N ILE A 167 -16.08 9.61 5.24
CA ILE A 167 -17.05 8.64 4.72
C ILE A 167 -18.17 9.32 3.92
N THR A 168 -18.72 10.42 4.42
CA THR A 168 -19.77 11.18 3.71
C THR A 168 -19.25 11.74 2.38
N CYS A 169 -18.02 12.24 2.36
CA CYS A 169 -17.34 12.69 1.16
C CYS A 169 -17.13 11.55 0.16
N LEU A 170 -16.71 10.37 0.64
CA LEU A 170 -16.56 9.17 -0.18
C LEU A 170 -17.90 8.78 -0.83
N ILE A 171 -18.95 8.62 -0.02
CA ILE A 171 -20.29 8.22 -0.51
C ILE A 171 -20.81 9.19 -1.56
N SER A 172 -20.70 10.49 -1.30
CA SER A 172 -21.19 11.54 -2.21
C SER A 172 -20.52 11.44 -3.58
N LYS A 173 -19.20 11.19 -3.60
CA LYS A 173 -18.43 11.05 -4.84
C LYS A 173 -18.74 9.74 -5.56
N VAL A 174 -18.92 8.64 -4.84
CA VAL A 174 -19.33 7.35 -5.42
C VAL A 174 -20.74 7.45 -6.02
N HIS A 175 -21.66 8.10 -5.32
CA HIS A 175 -23.01 8.39 -5.81
C HIS A 175 -22.96 9.20 -7.11
N ALA A 176 -22.15 10.26 -7.17
CA ALA A 176 -22.00 11.07 -8.38
C ALA A 176 -21.47 10.29 -9.60
N VAL A 177 -20.68 9.23 -9.39
CA VAL A 177 -20.16 8.38 -10.49
C VAL A 177 -21.14 7.28 -10.89
N THR A 178 -21.82 6.67 -9.92
CA THR A 178 -22.56 5.41 -10.12
C THR A 178 -24.07 5.56 -10.13
N GLY A 179 -24.59 6.63 -9.52
CA GLY A 179 -26.03 6.82 -9.25
C GLY A 179 -26.58 5.94 -8.12
N TYR A 180 -25.78 5.08 -7.49
CA TYR A 180 -26.25 4.22 -6.38
C TYR A 180 -26.69 5.03 -5.16
N SER A 181 -27.68 4.54 -4.42
CA SER A 181 -28.14 5.22 -3.21
C SER A 181 -27.06 5.22 -2.12
N PRO A 182 -27.02 6.26 -1.25
CA PRO A 182 -26.10 6.28 -0.11
C PRO A 182 -26.18 5.03 0.78
N ASP A 183 -27.38 4.51 1.02
CA ASP A 183 -27.60 3.30 1.83
C ASP A 183 -26.96 2.06 1.19
N TYR A 184 -27.14 1.88 -0.12
CA TYR A 184 -26.49 0.80 -0.86
C TYR A 184 -24.96 0.92 -0.83
N ILE A 185 -24.43 2.14 -1.05
CA ILE A 185 -22.98 2.38 -0.99
C ILE A 185 -22.42 2.05 0.40
N MET A 186 -23.16 2.37 1.46
CA MET A 186 -22.73 2.12 2.83
C MET A 186 -22.74 0.65 3.22
N LYS A 187 -23.81 -0.08 2.88
CA LYS A 187 -24.10 -1.41 3.43
C LYS A 187 -23.72 -2.55 2.49
N GLU A 188 -23.81 -2.33 1.17
CA GLU A 188 -23.71 -3.40 0.17
C GLU A 188 -22.45 -3.29 -0.70
N LEU A 189 -22.02 -2.08 -1.01
CA LEU A 189 -20.83 -1.88 -1.83
C LEU A 189 -19.55 -2.12 -1.02
N SER A 190 -18.63 -2.92 -1.58
CA SER A 190 -17.31 -3.09 -0.98
C SER A 190 -16.56 -1.75 -0.93
N LEU A 191 -15.80 -1.55 0.14
CA LEU A 191 -14.96 -0.37 0.33
C LEU A 191 -13.90 -0.27 -0.78
N THR A 192 -13.41 -1.41 -1.28
CA THR A 192 -12.57 -1.47 -2.48
C THR A 192 -13.25 -0.80 -3.68
N SER A 193 -14.48 -1.19 -4.00
CA SER A 193 -15.26 -0.58 -5.08
C SER A 193 -15.51 0.90 -4.85
N ALA A 194 -15.90 1.28 -3.63
CA ALA A 194 -16.10 2.68 -3.27
C ALA A 194 -14.82 3.51 -3.51
N CYS A 195 -13.65 3.02 -3.11
CA CYS A 195 -12.38 3.70 -3.33
C CYS A 195 -12.00 3.77 -4.82
N TYR A 196 -12.31 2.76 -5.63
CA TYR A 196 -12.12 2.82 -7.09
C TYR A 196 -13.04 3.85 -7.75
N TYR A 197 -14.32 3.90 -7.37
CA TYR A 197 -15.25 4.91 -7.90
C TYR A 197 -14.87 6.32 -7.44
N PHE A 198 -14.31 6.48 -6.25
CA PHE A 198 -13.72 7.75 -5.81
C PHE A 198 -12.54 8.19 -6.69
N ALA A 199 -11.64 7.27 -7.04
CA ALA A 199 -10.56 7.54 -7.99
C ALA A 199 -11.13 7.90 -9.37
N GLN A 200 -12.18 7.20 -9.83
CA GLN A 200 -12.85 7.50 -11.09
C GLN A 200 -13.52 8.87 -11.09
N HIS A 201 -14.17 9.27 -10.00
CA HIS A 201 -14.74 10.60 -9.84
C HIS A 201 -13.69 11.68 -10.08
N ARG A 202 -12.50 11.52 -9.51
CA ARG A 202 -11.40 12.48 -9.65
C ARG A 202 -10.86 12.52 -11.09
N ARG A 203 -10.74 11.37 -11.75
CA ARG A 203 -10.38 11.30 -13.18
C ARG A 203 -11.40 12.00 -14.07
N LEU A 204 -12.70 11.85 -13.81
CA LEU A 204 -13.77 12.53 -14.54
C LEU A 204 -13.69 14.06 -14.40
N LEU A 205 -13.11 14.56 -13.30
CA LEU A 205 -12.82 15.98 -13.09
C LEU A 205 -11.50 16.43 -13.73
N GLY A 206 -10.85 15.57 -14.53
CA GLY A 206 -9.61 15.89 -15.25
C GLY A 206 -8.33 15.71 -14.45
N ASP A 207 -8.35 14.98 -13.34
CA ASP A 207 -7.14 14.61 -12.59
C ASP A 207 -6.40 13.48 -13.32
N ASP A 208 -5.43 13.86 -14.16
CA ASP A 208 -4.57 12.98 -14.95
C ASP A 208 -3.43 12.34 -14.13
N THR A 209 -3.28 12.73 -12.86
CA THR A 209 -2.25 12.21 -11.95
C THR A 209 -2.64 10.89 -11.27
N ILE A 210 -3.86 10.38 -11.52
CA ILE A 210 -4.39 9.16 -10.91
C ILE A 210 -4.14 7.97 -11.82
N TYR A 211 -2.98 7.35 -11.66
CA TYR A 211 -2.55 6.18 -12.42
C TYR A 211 -1.93 5.12 -11.49
N LYS A 212 -1.92 3.85 -11.94
CA LYS A 212 -1.04 2.85 -11.31
C LYS A 212 0.38 3.34 -11.53
N ARG A 213 1.21 3.38 -10.47
CA ARG A 213 2.62 3.83 -10.51
C ARG A 213 3.24 3.48 -11.86
N THR A 214 3.71 4.49 -12.59
CA THR A 214 4.25 4.31 -13.93
C THR A 214 5.59 3.57 -13.85
N ASP A 215 5.98 2.91 -14.93
CA ASP A 215 7.32 2.35 -15.10
C ASP A 215 8.42 3.35 -14.71
N GLU A 216 8.19 4.66 -14.89
CA GLU A 216 9.10 5.72 -14.48
C GLU A 216 9.38 5.76 -12.96
N GLU A 217 8.37 5.54 -12.10
CA GLU A 217 8.60 5.52 -10.65
C GLU A 217 9.38 4.29 -10.22
N ILE A 218 9.15 3.16 -10.88
CA ILE A 218 9.92 1.92 -10.66
C ILE A 218 11.35 2.10 -11.17
N LEU A 219 11.52 2.69 -12.36
CA LEU A 219 12.82 3.05 -12.92
C LEU A 219 13.59 4.00 -11.99
N LEU A 220 12.93 4.97 -11.34
CA LEU A 220 13.57 5.84 -10.36
C LEU A 220 14.04 5.08 -9.11
N LEU A 221 13.26 4.11 -8.62
CA LEU A 221 13.65 3.25 -7.50
C LEU A 221 14.80 2.30 -7.87
N GLN A 222 14.78 1.75 -9.09
CA GLN A 222 15.86 0.94 -9.64
C GLN A 222 17.14 1.78 -9.78
N ASP A 223 17.05 2.98 -10.36
CA ASP A 223 18.18 3.90 -10.52
C ASP A 223 18.77 4.29 -9.15
N ASP A 224 17.93 4.56 -8.15
CA ASP A 224 18.36 4.90 -6.79
C ASP A 224 19.12 3.73 -6.12
N ARG A 225 18.58 2.51 -6.22
CA ARG A 225 19.22 1.30 -5.68
C ARG A 225 20.53 0.98 -6.40
N CYS A 226 20.56 1.12 -7.71
CA CYS A 226 21.77 0.92 -8.50
C CYS A 226 22.86 1.93 -8.12
N CYS A 227 22.52 3.21 -7.95
CA CYS A 227 23.47 4.23 -7.47
C CYS A 227 24.02 3.89 -6.08
N GLU A 228 23.18 3.34 -5.21
CA GLU A 228 23.60 2.90 -3.89
C GLU A 228 24.61 1.74 -3.95
N LEU A 229 24.36 0.71 -4.77
CA LEU A 229 25.29 -0.40 -4.98
C LEU A 229 26.63 0.08 -5.56
N ILE A 230 26.58 1.03 -6.52
CA ILE A 230 27.78 1.67 -7.08
C ILE A 230 28.57 2.36 -5.96
N CYS A 231 27.92 3.20 -5.15
CA CYS A 231 28.61 3.91 -4.07
C CYS A 231 29.25 2.94 -3.06
N TYR A 232 28.57 1.88 -2.65
CA TYR A 232 29.13 0.88 -1.74
C TYR A 232 30.40 0.24 -2.32
N ARG A 233 30.36 -0.15 -3.59
CA ARG A 233 31.53 -0.78 -4.23
C ARG A 233 32.69 0.21 -4.40
N LEU A 234 32.42 1.47 -4.73
CA LEU A 234 33.45 2.49 -4.84
C LEU A 234 34.12 2.80 -3.50
N ILE A 235 33.38 2.74 -2.39
CA ILE A 235 33.94 2.87 -1.04
C ILE A 235 34.86 1.68 -0.73
N GLU A 236 34.44 0.45 -1.01
CA GLU A 236 35.28 -0.75 -0.83
C GLU A 236 36.58 -0.70 -1.64
N LEU A 237 36.51 -0.12 -2.85
CA LEU A 237 37.66 0.11 -3.72
C LEU A 237 38.48 1.36 -3.33
N ASN A 238 38.16 2.01 -2.21
CA ASN A 238 38.81 3.21 -1.70
C ASN A 238 38.85 4.38 -2.70
N VAL A 239 37.81 4.52 -3.53
CA VAL A 239 37.71 5.59 -4.52
C VAL A 239 37.33 6.92 -3.86
N PHE A 240 36.47 6.86 -2.84
CA PHE A 240 36.11 7.97 -1.96
C PHE A 240 35.69 7.41 -0.58
N PRO A 241 35.74 8.21 0.49
CA PRO A 241 35.48 7.72 1.83
C PRO A 241 33.97 7.65 2.15
N ALA A 242 33.58 6.82 3.11
CA ALA A 242 32.18 6.48 3.35
C ALA A 242 31.29 7.68 3.71
N GLU A 243 31.85 8.74 4.30
CA GLU A 243 31.12 9.95 4.67
C GLU A 243 30.61 10.70 3.44
N GLU A 244 31.26 10.53 2.28
CA GLU A 244 30.86 11.16 1.03
C GLU A 244 29.79 10.37 0.26
N LYS A 245 29.34 9.20 0.75
CA LYS A 245 28.33 8.36 0.09
C LYS A 245 27.08 9.15 -0.30
N ALA A 246 26.53 9.91 0.64
CA ALA A 246 25.28 10.66 0.43
C ALA A 246 25.44 11.75 -0.64
N LYS A 247 26.58 12.44 -0.63
CA LYS A 247 26.93 13.46 -1.63
C LYS A 247 27.00 12.83 -3.02
N TRP A 248 27.79 11.77 -3.18
CA TRP A 248 28.00 11.15 -4.49
C TRP A 248 26.75 10.46 -5.03
N LYS A 249 25.96 9.80 -4.18
CA LYS A 249 24.66 9.25 -4.56
C LYS A 249 23.73 10.35 -5.10
N LYS A 250 23.66 11.49 -4.41
CA LYS A 250 22.85 12.64 -4.87
C LYS A 250 23.32 13.16 -6.23
N GLU A 251 24.63 13.36 -6.39
CA GLU A 251 25.18 13.86 -7.66
C GLU A 251 24.94 12.89 -8.84
N MET A 252 24.99 11.57 -8.63
CA MET A 252 24.68 10.55 -9.64
C MET A 252 23.20 10.56 -10.09
N MET A 253 22.30 10.94 -9.17
CA MET A 253 20.86 11.01 -9.38
C MET A 253 20.39 12.38 -9.93
N THR A 254 21.23 13.42 -9.91
CA THR A 254 20.81 14.75 -10.34
C THR A 254 20.90 14.87 -11.86
N LEU A 255 19.79 15.23 -12.52
CA LEU A 255 19.77 15.56 -13.95
C LEU A 255 20.75 16.73 -14.22
N PRO A 256 21.54 16.69 -15.31
CA PRO A 256 22.31 17.85 -15.73
C PRO A 256 21.31 18.96 -16.04
N ASN A 257 21.44 20.10 -15.36
CA ASN A 257 20.70 21.30 -15.73
C ASN A 257 21.00 21.59 -17.20
N ASN A 258 19.98 21.42 -18.07
CA ASN A 258 20.05 21.87 -19.45
C ASN A 258 20.30 23.39 -19.42
N LYS A 259 21.53 23.78 -19.74
CA LYS A 259 21.85 25.09 -20.28
C LYS A 259 21.88 24.98 -21.79
#